data_AF-A0A6G4VNQ7-F1
#
_entry.id   AF-A0A6G4VNQ7-F1
#
_cell.length_a   1.000
_cell.length_b   1.000
_cell.length_c   1.000
_cell.angle_alpha   90.00
_cell.angle_beta   90.00
_cell.angle_gamma   90.00
#
_symmetry.space_group_name_H-M   'P 1'
#
loop_
_entity.id
_entity.type
_entity.pdbx_description
1 polymer ?
#
loop_
_entity_poly.entity_id
_entity_poly.type
_entity_poly.pdbx_seq_one_letter_code
_entity_poly.pdbx_strand_id
1 'polypeptide(L)'
;MNDRAPAPGGLALVEALVNTLDIESGADSLDTAEGRAALGLTEAADVAAARELRESLRVACLAHAGHPPHRAVTPLGELLAQAPLLITVDERDGSASLAPARPASLA
;
A
#
# COMPACT_ATOMS: atom_id res chain seq x y z
N MET A 1 19.18 4.95 9.70
CA MET A 1 17.86 4.49 10.17
C MET A 1 17.46 5.37 11.35
N ASN A 2 16.32 6.05 11.27
CA ASN A 2 15.87 6.97 12.32
C ASN A 2 15.26 6.13 13.46
N ASP A 3 15.51 6.47 14.72
CA ASP A 3 14.95 5.81 15.92
C ASP A 3 13.44 6.08 16.11
N ARG A 4 12.68 6.13 15.01
CA ARG A 4 11.23 6.20 15.06
C ARG A 4 10.66 4.81 15.23
N ALA A 5 9.73 4.69 16.17
CA ALA A 5 8.90 3.51 16.28
C ALA A 5 8.17 3.26 14.94
N PRO A 6 8.03 1.99 14.53
CA PRO A 6 7.30 1.64 13.32
C PRO A 6 5.84 2.09 13.41
N ALA A 7 5.22 2.27 12.25
CA ALA A 7 3.83 2.66 12.15
C ALA A 7 2.92 1.62 12.84
N PRO A 8 1.91 2.06 13.60
CA PRO A 8 1.07 1.15 14.36
C PRO A 8 0.10 0.37 13.46
N GLY A 9 -0.16 -0.89 13.83
CA GLY A 9 -1.23 -1.72 13.25
C GLY A 9 -1.15 -1.84 11.73
N GLY A 10 -2.28 -1.60 11.04
CA GLY A 10 -2.37 -1.73 9.58
C GLY A 10 -1.47 -0.77 8.79
N LEU A 11 -0.97 0.31 9.41
CA LEU A 11 -0.06 1.24 8.75
C LEU A 11 1.37 0.69 8.62
N ALA A 12 1.74 -0.35 9.36
CA ALA A 12 3.03 -1.01 9.22
C ALA A 12 3.24 -1.56 7.79
N LEU A 13 2.18 -2.06 7.15
CA LEU A 13 2.24 -2.53 5.77
C LEU A 13 2.44 -1.38 4.78
N VAL A 14 1.78 -0.24 5.01
CA VAL A 14 1.94 0.97 4.19
C VAL A 14 3.37 1.50 4.31
N GLU A 15 3.89 1.57 5.54
CA GLU A 15 5.29 1.93 5.80
C GLU A 15 6.26 0.97 5.10
N ALA A 16 6.06 -0.34 5.23
CA ALA A 16 6.90 -1.35 4.60
C ALA A 16 6.92 -1.20 3.07
N LEU A 17 5.78 -0.93 2.44
CA LEU A 17 5.69 -0.69 1.01
C LEU A 17 6.41 0.61 0.61
N VAL A 18 6.17 1.72 1.31
CA VAL A 18 6.78 3.03 1.01
C VAL A 18 8.30 3.01 1.15
N ASN A 19 8.79 2.27 2.14
CA ASN A 19 10.22 2.14 2.45
C ASN A 19 10.95 1.09 1.58
N THR A 20 10.28 0.45 0.63
CA THR A 20 10.96 -0.41 -0.35
C THR A 20 11.94 0.37 -1.24
N LEU A 21 11.66 1.65 -1.49
CA LEU A 21 12.56 2.55 -2.22
C LEU A 21 13.40 3.38 -1.24
N ASP A 22 14.69 3.15 -1.26
CA ASP A 22 15.66 4.07 -0.67
C ASP A 22 15.85 5.27 -1.62
N ILE A 23 15.42 6.45 -1.18
CA ILE A 23 15.48 7.68 -1.98
C ILE A 23 16.93 8.16 -2.16
N GLU A 24 17.79 7.90 -1.17
CA GLU A 24 19.17 8.39 -1.17
C GLU A 24 20.02 7.59 -2.17
N SER A 25 19.88 6.26 -2.16
CA SER A 25 20.64 5.38 -3.04
C SER A 25 19.91 5.04 -4.36
N GLY A 26 18.59 5.22 -4.42
CA GLY A 26 17.75 4.77 -5.52
C GLY A 26 17.51 3.26 -5.53
N ALA A 27 18.03 2.51 -4.55
CA ALA A 27 17.84 1.07 -4.46
C ALA A 27 16.38 0.72 -4.14
N ASP A 28 15.80 -0.22 -4.88
CA ASP A 28 14.43 -0.67 -4.70
C ASP A 28 14.41 -2.14 -4.32
N SER A 29 13.95 -2.46 -3.10
CA SER A 29 13.87 -3.84 -2.63
C SER A 29 12.91 -4.69 -3.46
N LEU A 30 11.97 -4.08 -4.19
CA LEU A 30 11.09 -4.79 -5.13
C LEU A 30 11.84 -5.39 -6.34
N ASP A 31 13.09 -4.97 -6.60
CA ASP A 31 13.97 -5.60 -7.60
C ASP A 31 14.43 -7.00 -7.14
N THR A 32 14.40 -7.28 -5.84
CA THR A 32 14.84 -8.54 -5.24
C THR A 32 13.69 -9.52 -5.00
N ALA A 33 13.96 -10.82 -5.04
CA ALA A 33 12.94 -11.83 -4.75
C ALA A 33 12.50 -11.77 -3.28
N GLU A 34 13.45 -11.51 -2.38
CA GLU A 34 13.26 -11.39 -0.94
C GLU A 34 12.35 -10.21 -0.60
N GLY A 35 12.57 -9.04 -1.21
CA GLY A 35 11.75 -7.86 -1.01
C GLY A 35 10.32 -8.04 -1.53
N ARG A 36 10.13 -8.75 -2.65
CA ARG A 36 8.80 -9.11 -3.17
C ARG A 36 8.08 -10.10 -2.26
N ALA A 37 8.78 -11.13 -1.78
CA ALA A 37 8.22 -12.15 -0.90
C ALA A 37 7.75 -11.58 0.44
N ALA A 38 8.45 -10.59 1.00
CA ALA A 38 8.05 -9.91 2.23
C ALA A 38 6.70 -9.18 2.13
N LEU A 39 6.28 -8.82 0.91
CA LEU A 39 4.99 -8.17 0.62
C LEU A 39 3.97 -9.12 -0.03
N GLY A 40 4.31 -10.40 -0.19
CA GLY A 40 3.44 -11.38 -0.83
C GLY A 40 3.22 -11.16 -2.33
N LEU A 41 4.13 -10.46 -3.02
CA LEU A 41 4.04 -10.20 -4.46
C LEU A 41 4.62 -11.38 -5.25
N THR A 42 3.75 -12.16 -5.90
CA THR A 42 4.16 -13.39 -6.61
C THR A 42 4.29 -13.18 -8.12
N GLU A 43 3.43 -12.36 -8.72
CA GLU A 43 3.43 -12.12 -10.17
C GLU A 43 4.20 -10.84 -10.52
N ALA A 44 4.82 -10.82 -11.70
CA ALA A 44 5.54 -9.64 -12.18
C ALA A 44 4.62 -8.41 -12.34
N ALA A 45 3.34 -8.64 -12.71
CA ALA A 45 2.33 -7.60 -12.81
C ALA A 45 2.04 -6.94 -11.44
N ASP A 46 2.08 -7.73 -10.36
CA ASP A 46 1.85 -7.23 -9.00
C ASP A 46 2.94 -6.26 -8.56
N VAL A 47 4.18 -6.46 -9.04
CA VAL A 47 5.32 -5.58 -8.72
C VAL A 47 5.15 -4.20 -9.35
N ALA A 48 4.69 -4.13 -10.59
CA ALA A 48 4.43 -2.87 -11.26
C ALA A 48 3.30 -2.08 -10.56
N ALA A 49 2.19 -2.77 -10.23
CA ALA A 49 1.08 -2.19 -9.50
C ALA A 49 1.49 -1.73 -8.09
N ALA A 50 2.32 -2.52 -7.39
CA ALA A 50 2.86 -2.15 -6.08
C ALA A 50 3.72 -0.87 -6.13
N ARG A 51 4.55 -0.72 -7.17
CA ARG A 51 5.33 0.52 -7.38
C ARG A 51 4.45 1.71 -7.66
N GLU A 52 3.42 1.56 -8.48
CA GLU A 52 2.47 2.62 -8.74
C GLU A 52 1.75 3.06 -7.47
N LEU A 53 1.20 2.10 -6.72
CA LEU A 53 0.57 2.34 -5.41
C LEU A 53 1.54 3.03 -4.44
N ARG A 54 2.80 2.58 -4.39
CA ARG A 54 3.85 3.18 -3.55
C ARG A 54 4.05 4.66 -3.87
N GLU A 55 4.19 5.02 -5.15
CA GLU A 55 4.43 6.42 -5.52
C GLU A 55 3.20 7.30 -5.24
N SER A 56 1.99 6.80 -5.47
CA SER A 56 0.75 7.51 -5.13
C SER A 56 0.60 7.72 -3.62
N LEU A 57 0.96 6.72 -2.81
CA LEU A 57 0.99 6.85 -1.34
C LEU A 57 2.04 7.87 -0.89
N ARG A 58 3.24 7.86 -1.47
CA ARG A 58 4.30 8.84 -1.16
C ARG A 58 3.85 10.28 -1.45
N VAL A 59 3.19 10.51 -2.59
CA VAL A 59 2.61 11.82 -2.91
C VAL A 59 1.54 12.22 -1.90
N ALA A 60 0.65 11.31 -1.50
CA ALA A 60 -0.37 11.59 -0.48
C ALA A 60 0.26 11.94 0.88
N CYS A 61 1.28 11.19 1.32
CA CYS A 61 2.02 11.47 2.54
C CYS A 61 2.73 12.84 2.50
N LEU A 62 3.35 13.20 1.37
CA LEU A 62 3.96 14.52 1.17
C LEU A 62 2.91 15.63 1.28
N ALA A 63 1.74 15.46 0.64
CA ALA A 63 0.65 16.42 0.72
C ALA A 63 0.14 16.61 2.15
N HIS A 64 0.01 15.54 2.94
CA HIS A 64 -0.35 15.62 4.36
C HIS A 64 0.69 16.39 5.20
N ALA A 65 1.95 16.36 4.79
CA ALA A 65 3.04 17.12 5.42
C ALA A 65 3.18 18.55 4.84
N GLY A 66 2.31 18.98 3.92
CA GLY A 66 2.37 20.30 3.29
C GLY A 66 3.45 20.43 2.21
N HIS A 67 3.96 19.32 1.68
CA HIS A 67 4.96 19.30 0.62
C HIS A 67 4.34 19.09 -0.77
N PRO A 68 4.93 19.67 -1.83
CA PRO A 68 4.49 19.41 -3.20
C PRO A 68 4.79 17.96 -3.62
N PRO A 69 4.09 17.43 -4.63
CA PRO A 69 4.39 16.10 -5.17
C PRO A 69 5.80 16.06 -5.76
N HIS A 70 6.52 14.96 -5.52
CA HIS A 70 7.85 14.74 -6.13
C HIS A 70 7.76 14.35 -7.61
N ARG A 71 6.59 13.89 -8.07
CA ARG A 71 6.29 13.54 -9.46
C ARG A 71 4.78 13.50 -9.71
N ALA A 72 4.39 13.49 -10.98
CA ALA A 72 3.03 13.11 -11.36
C ALA A 72 2.80 11.61 -11.09
N VAL A 73 1.63 11.28 -10.55
CA VAL A 73 1.20 9.93 -10.18
C VAL A 73 -0.28 9.76 -10.51
N THR A 74 -0.73 8.52 -10.66
CA THR A 74 -2.15 8.18 -10.67
C THR A 74 -2.77 8.57 -9.32
N PRO A 75 -3.88 9.32 -9.27
CA PRO A 75 -4.52 9.67 -8.02
C PRO A 75 -4.84 8.43 -7.19
N LEU A 76 -4.52 8.46 -5.89
CA LEU A 76 -4.67 7.29 -5.01
C LEU A 76 -6.12 6.75 -5.01
N GLY A 77 -7.12 7.64 -5.10
CA GLY A 77 -8.53 7.25 -5.20
C GLY A 77 -8.86 6.41 -6.43
N GLU A 78 -8.19 6.63 -7.57
CA GLU A 78 -8.40 5.84 -8.80
C GLU A 78 -7.82 4.43 -8.67
N LEU A 79 -6.69 4.27 -7.97
CA LEU A 79 -6.12 2.96 -7.67
C LEU A 79 -7.03 2.20 -6.68
N LEU A 80 -7.46 2.86 -5.60
CA LEU A 80 -8.30 2.22 -4.58
C LEU A 80 -9.71 1.87 -5.10
N ALA A 81 -10.23 2.62 -6.07
CA ALA A 81 -11.51 2.30 -6.71
C ALA A 81 -11.50 0.94 -7.45
N GLN A 82 -10.32 0.43 -7.82
CA GLN A 82 -10.17 -0.87 -8.47
C GLN A 82 -10.14 -2.05 -7.49
N ALA A 83 -10.08 -1.77 -6.18
CA ALA A 83 -10.04 -2.77 -5.11
C ALA A 83 -11.24 -2.58 -4.16
N PRO A 84 -12.48 -2.89 -4.60
CA PRO A 84 -13.66 -2.76 -3.75
C PRO A 84 -13.50 -3.59 -2.46
N LEU A 85 -13.99 -3.05 -1.36
CA LEU A 85 -13.94 -3.70 -0.05
C LEU A 85 -15.31 -4.28 0.30
N LEU A 86 -15.31 -5.49 0.86
CA LEU A 86 -16.45 -6.11 1.50
C LEU A 86 -16.41 -5.80 3.00
N ILE A 87 -17.52 -5.31 3.53
CA ILE A 87 -17.75 -5.18 4.98
C ILE A 87 -18.49 -6.42 5.46
N THR A 88 -17.97 -7.07 6.49
CA THR A 88 -18.67 -8.12 7.23
C THR A 88 -18.94 -7.64 8.65
N VAL A 89 -20.12 -7.97 9.16
CA VAL A 89 -20.55 -7.64 10.54
C VAL A 89 -20.76 -8.95 11.29
N ASP A 90 -20.07 -9.15 12.40
CA ASP A 90 -20.23 -10.34 13.25
C ASP A 90 -21.60 -10.28 13.94
N GLU A 91 -22.39 -11.33 13.78
CA GLU A 91 -23.77 -11.37 14.29
C GLU A 91 -23.85 -11.43 15.83
N ARG A 92 -22.76 -11.83 16.52
CA ARG A 92 -22.74 -12.03 17.97
C ARG A 92 -22.46 -10.74 18.72
N ASP A 93 -21.54 -9.92 18.21
CA ASP A 93 -21.07 -8.71 18.89
C ASP A 93 -21.21 -7.43 18.05
N GLY A 94 -21.62 -7.53 16.78
CA GLY A 94 -21.79 -6.39 15.88
C GLY A 94 -20.49 -5.78 15.38
N SER A 95 -19.34 -6.42 15.62
CA SER A 95 -18.04 -5.92 15.14
C SER A 95 -17.96 -5.96 13.62
N ALA A 96 -17.35 -4.93 13.02
CA ALA A 96 -17.20 -4.82 11.58
C ALA A 96 -15.75 -5.08 11.15
N SER A 97 -15.57 -5.85 10.08
CA SER A 97 -14.27 -6.07 9.45
C SER A 97 -14.32 -5.79 7.95
N LEU A 98 -13.22 -5.27 7.41
CA LEU A 98 -13.04 -4.97 6.00
C LEU A 98 -12.08 -5.99 5.38
N ALA A 99 -12.46 -6.52 4.21
CA ALA A 99 -11.59 -7.37 3.39
C ALA A 99 -11.73 -6.98 1.91
N PRO A 100 -10.72 -7.25 1.07
CA PRO A 100 -10.88 -7.13 -0.38
C PRO A 100 -12.07 -7.98 -0.86
N ALA A 101 -12.95 -7.39 -1.66
CA ALA A 101 -14.05 -8.12 -2.26
C ALA A 101 -13.50 -9.10 -3.29
N ARG A 102 -13.93 -10.37 -3.20
CA ARG A 102 -13.69 -11.33 -4.29
C ARG A 102 -14.71 -11.09 -5.40
N PRO A 103 -14.44 -11.49 -6.65
CA PRO A 103 -15.40 -11.34 -7.74
C PRO A 103 -16.80 -11.90 -7.40
N ALA A 104 -16.86 -13.03 -6.68
CA ALA A 104 -18.10 -13.64 -6.23
C ALA A 104 -18.86 -12.85 -5.13
N SER A 105 -18.21 -11.88 -4.48
CA SER A 105 -18.80 -11.06 -3.42
C SER A 105 -19.60 -9.86 -3.94
N LEU A 106 -19.53 -9.58 -5.25
CA LEU A 106 -20.22 -8.45 -5.91
C LEU A 106 -21.36 -8.91 -6.84
N ALA A 107 -21.67 -10.21 -6.85
CA ALA A 107 -22.68 -10.83 -7.71
C ALA A 107 -24.09 -10.81 -7.09
#